data_AF-A0AAV4JEG1-F1
#
_entry.id   AF-A0AAV4JEG1-F1
#
_cell.length_a   1.000
_cell.length_b   1.000
_cell.length_c   1.000
_cell.angle_alpha   90.00
_cell.angle_beta   90.00
_cell.angle_gamma   90.00
#
_symmetry.space_group_name_H-M   'P 1'
#
loop_
_entity.id
_entity.type
_entity.pdbx_description
1 polymer ?
#
loop_
_entity_poly.entity_id
_entity_poly.type
_entity_poly.pdbx_seq_one_letter_code
_entity_poly.pdbx_strand_id
1 'polypeptide(L)'
;MFDVSAIDIEVADTQWMDVSPDFTPQRHDFSGGGGINFDDTEFKEIDYLSQFLDDEFWSLVATETNRKADQFFEGVPTLGPRSIFRSWYETNPEEMRKFIGLILLMGLVKKPRLRQYWSKDPLIYTPTSQAIMDRNRYEMIMKFFHFSNNENEPP
;
A
#
# COMPACT_ATOMS: atom_id res chain seq x y z
N MET A 1 2.66 12.43 21.22
CA MET A 1 1.43 12.80 20.51
C MET A 1 1.77 14.05 19.73
N PHE A 2 2.01 13.90 18.43
CA PHE A 2 2.25 15.06 17.57
C PHE A 2 0.97 15.87 17.49
N ASP A 3 1.04 17.12 17.93
CA ASP A 3 -0.06 18.06 17.77
C ASP A 3 -0.09 18.52 16.31
N VAL A 4 -0.83 17.79 15.50
CA VAL A 4 -1.11 18.13 14.09
C VAL A 4 -2.04 19.34 13.96
N SER A 5 -2.54 19.93 15.06
CA SER A 5 -3.40 21.12 15.01
C SER A 5 -2.67 22.42 14.63
N ALA A 6 -1.34 22.39 14.50
CA ALA A 6 -0.55 23.56 14.09
C ALA A 6 -0.21 23.58 12.58
N ILE A 7 -0.65 22.58 11.81
CA ILE A 7 -0.56 22.59 10.35
C ILE A 7 -1.97 22.76 9.80
N ASP A 8 -2.47 24.00 9.85
CA ASP A 8 -3.55 24.44 8.97
C ASP A 8 -2.99 24.50 7.53
N ILE A 9 -2.71 23.34 6.94
CA ILE A 9 -2.84 23.23 5.50
C ILE A 9 -4.35 23.19 5.28
N GLU A 10 -4.94 24.38 5.11
CA GLU A 10 -6.14 24.45 4.29
C GLU A 10 -5.79 23.73 3.00
N VAL A 11 -6.29 22.51 2.84
CA VAL A 11 -6.29 21.79 1.57
C VAL A 11 -7.31 22.52 0.70
N ALA A 12 -7.00 23.77 0.36
CA ALA A 12 -7.70 24.55 -0.62
C ALA A 12 -7.49 23.84 -1.95
N ASP A 13 -8.55 23.18 -2.42
CA ASP A 13 -8.76 22.65 -3.76
C ASP A 13 -7.48 22.51 -4.60
N THR A 14 -6.72 21.44 -4.35
CA THR A 14 -5.56 21.08 -5.18
C THR A 14 -6.04 20.50 -6.51
N GLN A 15 -6.64 21.34 -7.34
CA GLN A 15 -6.89 20.99 -8.73
C GLN A 15 -5.56 21.02 -9.47
N TRP A 16 -5.19 19.89 -10.08
CA TRP A 16 -4.06 19.84 -11.01
C TRP A 16 -4.29 20.87 -12.12
N MET A 17 -3.32 21.78 -12.28
CA MET A 17 -3.34 22.76 -13.36
C MET A 17 -2.23 22.44 -14.36
N ASP A 18 -2.52 22.64 -15.64
CA ASP A 18 -1.51 22.58 -16.68
C ASP A 18 -0.44 23.64 -16.41
N VAL A 19 0.80 23.18 -16.34
CA VAL A 19 1.95 24.04 -16.11
C VAL A 19 2.27 24.76 -17.42
N SER A 20 2.30 26.10 -17.38
CA SER A 20 2.66 26.90 -18.55
C SER A 20 4.08 26.57 -19.06
N PRO A 21 4.36 26.62 -20.38
CA PRO A 21 5.68 26.29 -20.93
C PRO A 21 6.84 27.14 -20.39
N ASP A 22 6.56 28.31 -19.83
CA ASP A 22 7.52 29.26 -19.24
C ASP A 22 7.62 29.15 -17.71
N PHE A 23 6.90 28.21 -17.09
CA PHE A 23 6.96 28.01 -15.65
C PHE A 23 8.36 27.59 -15.21
N THR A 24 8.93 28.37 -14.32
CA THR A 24 10.16 28.02 -13.61
C THR A 24 9.80 27.72 -12.16
N PRO A 25 9.93 26.46 -11.68
CA PRO A 25 9.59 26.14 -10.30
C PRO A 25 10.50 26.91 -9.35
N GLN A 26 9.90 27.66 -8.43
CA GLN A 26 10.64 28.29 -7.35
C GLN A 26 11.08 27.21 -6.36
N ARG A 27 12.40 27.00 -6.24
CA ARG A 27 12.95 26.16 -5.17
C ARG A 27 13.03 27.01 -3.91
N HIS A 28 12.19 26.69 -2.93
CA HIS A 28 12.30 27.27 -1.61
C HIS A 28 13.42 26.56 -0.84
N ASP A 29 14.23 27.33 -0.13
CA ASP A 29 15.19 26.77 0.81
C ASP A 29 14.45 26.09 1.97
N PHE A 30 14.95 24.94 2.42
CA PHE A 30 14.41 24.27 3.59
C PHE A 30 14.69 25.10 4.85
N SER A 31 13.63 25.62 5.46
CA SER A 31 13.71 26.45 6.66
C SER A 31 13.48 25.69 7.97
N GLY A 32 13.23 24.38 7.90
CA GLY A 32 12.99 23.54 9.07
C GLY A 32 14.28 23.11 9.79
N GLY A 33 14.12 22.59 11.00
CA GLY A 33 15.19 21.82 11.64
C GLY A 33 15.44 20.52 10.87
N GLY A 34 16.69 20.23 10.55
CA GLY A 34 17.06 18.96 9.94
C GLY A 34 17.11 17.85 10.99
N GLY A 35 16.75 16.62 10.59
CA GLY A 35 16.82 15.44 11.44
C GLY A 35 15.46 14.96 11.95
N ILE A 36 15.50 14.09 12.96
CA ILE A 36 14.32 13.47 13.57
C ILE A 36 13.77 14.44 14.62
N ASN A 37 12.49 14.81 14.46
CA ASN A 37 11.82 15.82 15.29
C ASN A 37 11.04 15.21 16.47
N PHE A 38 11.33 13.97 16.85
CA PHE A 38 10.78 13.28 18.01
C PHE A 38 11.88 12.54 18.78
N ASP A 39 11.62 12.21 20.04
CA ASP A 39 12.46 11.30 20.80
C ASP A 39 12.28 9.88 20.25
N ASP A 40 13.35 9.34 19.68
CA ASP A 40 13.42 8.04 19.04
C ASP A 40 14.40 7.09 19.77
N THR A 41 14.81 7.44 21.00
CA THR A 41 15.86 6.73 21.75
C THR A 41 15.59 5.22 21.89
N GLU A 42 14.32 4.84 22.03
CA GLU A 42 13.87 3.45 22.22
C GLU A 42 13.19 2.86 20.97
N PHE A 43 13.23 3.56 19.83
CA PHE A 43 12.54 3.12 18.62
C PHE A 43 13.23 1.91 17.99
N LYS A 44 12.41 0.97 17.55
CA LYS A 44 12.78 -0.08 16.59
C LYS A 44 12.42 0.38 15.18
N GLU A 45 12.90 -0.36 14.18
CA GLU A 45 12.67 -0.07 12.77
C GLU A 45 11.17 0.04 12.44
N ILE A 46 10.33 -0.77 13.09
CA ILE A 46 8.89 -0.75 12.91
C ILE A 46 8.23 0.52 13.48
N ASP A 47 8.82 1.14 14.50
CA ASP A 47 8.26 2.34 15.14
C ASP A 47 8.43 3.57 14.22
N TYR A 48 9.55 3.64 13.49
CA TYR A 48 9.74 4.62 12.41
C TYR A 48 8.74 4.41 11.27
N LEU A 49 8.54 3.16 10.83
CA LEU A 49 7.57 2.87 9.78
C LEU A 49 6.16 3.29 10.19
N SER A 50 5.82 3.09 11.46
CA SER A 50 4.51 3.42 12.03
C SER A 50 4.27 4.93 12.14
N GLN A 51 5.30 5.77 12.02
CA GLN A 51 5.12 7.23 11.88
C GLN A 51 4.58 7.64 10.51
N PHE A 52 4.75 6.78 9.49
CA PHE A 52 4.27 7.04 8.12
C PHE A 52 3.02 6.21 7.79
N LEU A 53 3.01 4.95 8.23
CA LEU A 53 1.94 3.99 7.97
C LEU A 53 1.28 3.63 9.30
N ASP A 54 0.40 4.51 9.76
CA ASP A 54 -0.31 4.38 11.03
C ASP A 54 -1.53 3.44 10.90
N ASP A 55 -2.24 3.24 12.01
CA ASP A 55 -3.39 2.34 12.06
C ASP A 55 -4.55 2.81 11.16
N GLU A 56 -4.69 4.11 10.92
CA GLU A 56 -5.65 4.66 9.98
C GLU A 56 -5.30 4.27 8.55
N PHE A 57 -4.02 4.40 8.15
CA PHE A 57 -3.54 3.94 6.87
C PHE A 57 -3.85 2.46 6.63
N TRP A 58 -3.54 1.57 7.59
CA TRP A 58 -3.79 0.13 7.41
C TRP A 58 -5.28 -0.20 7.33
N SER A 59 -6.11 0.55 8.05
CA SER A 59 -7.57 0.42 8.01
C SER A 59 -8.12 0.88 6.67
N LEU A 60 -7.70 2.06 6.20
CA LEU A 60 -8.07 2.61 4.90
C LEU A 60 -7.74 1.61 3.79
N VAL A 61 -6.49 1.16 3.71
CA VAL A 61 -6.05 0.27 2.64
C VAL A 61 -6.83 -1.05 2.63
N ALA A 62 -7.12 -1.62 3.80
CA ALA A 62 -7.93 -2.83 3.90
C ALA A 62 -9.37 -2.58 3.42
N THR A 63 -10.00 -1.50 3.88
CA THR A 63 -11.36 -1.11 3.48
C THR A 63 -11.47 -0.86 1.97
N GLU A 64 -10.54 -0.10 1.40
CA GLU A 64 -10.58 0.26 -0.02
C GLU A 64 -10.24 -0.94 -0.92
N THR A 65 -9.36 -1.84 -0.46
CA THR A 65 -9.08 -3.10 -1.17
C THR A 65 -10.30 -4.02 -1.20
N ASN A 66 -11.05 -4.13 -0.09
CA ASN A 66 -12.29 -4.90 -0.05
C ASN A 66 -13.36 -4.26 -0.95
N ARG A 67 -13.55 -2.94 -0.86
CA ARG A 67 -14.49 -2.21 -1.72
C ARG A 67 -14.19 -2.40 -3.20
N LYS A 68 -12.91 -2.37 -3.59
CA LYS A 68 -12.50 -2.63 -4.97
C LYS A 68 -12.91 -4.01 -5.45
N ALA A 69 -12.80 -5.02 -4.59
CA ALA A 69 -13.22 -6.38 -4.91
C ALA A 69 -14.75 -6.46 -5.07
N ASP A 70 -15.52 -5.83 -4.17
CA ASP A 70 -16.98 -5.79 -4.26
C ASP A 70 -17.46 -5.17 -5.57
N GLN A 71 -16.92 -3.99 -5.92
CA GLN A 71 -17.21 -3.31 -7.18
C GLN A 71 -16.86 -4.17 -8.41
N PHE A 72 -15.77 -4.95 -8.34
CA PHE A 72 -15.44 -5.90 -9.40
C PHE A 72 -16.48 -7.02 -9.52
N PHE A 73 -16.95 -7.57 -8.40
CA PHE A 73 -17.92 -8.66 -8.40
C PHE A 73 -19.32 -8.22 -8.80
N GLU A 74 -19.72 -6.99 -8.50
CA GLU A 74 -20.96 -6.38 -9.01
C GLU A 74 -20.97 -6.31 -10.55
N GLY A 75 -19.82 -6.00 -11.15
CA GLY A 75 -19.65 -5.99 -12.61
C GLY A 75 -19.52 -7.39 -13.25
N VAL A 76 -19.43 -8.46 -12.47
CA VAL A 76 -19.22 -9.84 -12.96
C VAL A 76 -20.34 -10.77 -12.44
N PRO A 77 -21.50 -10.82 -13.13
CA PRO A 77 -22.70 -11.49 -12.60
C PRO A 77 -22.56 -13.00 -12.43
N THR A 78 -21.66 -13.65 -13.19
CA THR A 78 -21.41 -15.09 -13.08
C THR A 78 -19.93 -15.42 -13.21
N LEU A 79 -19.37 -16.03 -12.16
CA LEU A 79 -18.03 -16.61 -12.21
C LEU A 79 -18.07 -18.03 -12.77
N GLY A 80 -17.17 -18.35 -13.69
CA GLY A 80 -17.01 -19.72 -14.19
C GLY A 80 -16.74 -20.73 -13.05
N PRO A 81 -17.03 -22.03 -13.24
CA PRO A 81 -16.89 -23.04 -12.18
C PRO A 81 -15.48 -23.19 -11.60
N ARG A 82 -14.45 -22.90 -12.41
CA ARG A 82 -13.02 -22.96 -12.03
C ARG A 82 -12.40 -21.57 -11.85
N SER A 83 -13.22 -20.53 -11.68
CA SER A 83 -12.72 -19.18 -11.48
C SER A 83 -11.98 -19.08 -10.16
N ILE A 84 -10.74 -18.57 -10.20
CA ILE A 84 -9.94 -18.30 -9.01
C ILE A 84 -10.61 -17.26 -8.11
N PHE A 85 -11.43 -16.37 -8.68
CA PHE A 85 -12.09 -15.32 -7.91
C PHE A 85 -13.12 -15.86 -6.90
N ARG A 86 -13.54 -17.13 -7.05
CA ARG A 86 -14.39 -17.81 -6.05
C ARG A 86 -13.70 -18.03 -4.71
N SER A 87 -12.37 -17.99 -4.66
CA SER A 87 -11.61 -18.08 -3.42
C SER A 87 -11.36 -16.71 -2.77
N TRP A 88 -11.99 -15.64 -3.27
CA TRP A 88 -11.89 -14.34 -2.61
C TRP A 88 -12.60 -14.37 -1.26
N TYR A 89 -11.98 -13.68 -0.31
CA TYR A 89 -12.54 -13.30 0.97
C TYR A 89 -11.92 -11.97 1.38
N GLU A 90 -12.63 -11.19 2.19
CA GLU A 90 -12.16 -9.88 2.63
C GLU A 90 -10.80 -9.93 3.30
N THR A 91 -10.00 -8.90 3.08
CA THR A 91 -8.75 -8.66 3.80
C THR A 91 -8.98 -7.80 5.04
N ASN A 92 -7.93 -7.63 5.84
CA ASN A 92 -7.94 -6.83 7.07
C ASN A 92 -6.58 -6.14 7.27
N PRO A 93 -6.46 -5.19 8.23
CA PRO A 93 -5.22 -4.45 8.47
C PRO A 93 -4.00 -5.35 8.73
N GLU A 94 -4.16 -6.46 9.46
CA GLU A 94 -3.06 -7.39 9.74
C GLU A 94 -2.56 -8.08 8.46
N GLU A 95 -3.48 -8.53 7.60
CA GLU A 95 -3.15 -9.13 6.32
C GLU A 95 -2.52 -8.12 5.36
N MET A 96 -2.96 -6.85 5.39
CA MET A 96 -2.34 -5.78 4.61
C MET A 96 -0.91 -5.47 5.07
N ARG A 97 -0.63 -5.51 6.38
CA ARG A 97 0.75 -5.42 6.89
C ARG A 97 1.63 -6.55 6.35
N LYS A 98 1.13 -7.79 6.31
CA LYS A 98 1.83 -8.94 5.73
C LYS A 98 2.07 -8.76 4.23
N PHE A 99 1.06 -8.31 3.49
CA PHE A 99 1.13 -8.06 2.06
C PHE A 99 2.16 -6.97 1.71
N ILE A 100 2.09 -5.80 2.35
CA ILE A 100 3.05 -4.71 2.14
C ILE A 100 4.45 -5.11 2.65
N GLY A 101 4.54 -5.83 3.76
CA GLY A 101 5.80 -6.41 4.23
C GLY A 101 6.47 -7.32 3.20
N LEU A 102 5.68 -8.12 2.47
CA LEU A 102 6.18 -8.90 1.34
C LEU A 102 6.66 -8.00 0.18
N ILE A 103 5.94 -6.93 -0.17
CA ILE A 103 6.39 -5.97 -1.20
C ILE A 103 7.75 -5.36 -0.81
N LEU A 104 7.91 -4.93 0.44
CA LEU A 104 9.18 -4.40 0.95
C LEU A 104 10.30 -5.43 0.87
N LEU A 105 10.02 -6.68 1.28
CA LEU A 105 10.98 -7.78 1.17
C LEU A 105 11.38 -8.06 -0.29
N MET A 106 10.46 -7.97 -1.24
CA MET A 106 10.74 -8.13 -2.68
C MET A 106 11.62 -7.00 -3.22
N GLY A 107 11.51 -5.80 -2.66
CA GLY A 107 12.39 -4.67 -2.95
C GLY A 107 13.85 -4.94 -2.55
N LEU A 108 14.05 -5.60 -1.41
CA LEU A 108 15.36 -6.00 -0.89
C LEU A 108 15.92 -7.24 -1.60
N VAL A 109 15.12 -8.30 -1.69
CA VAL A 109 15.49 -9.59 -2.30
C VAL A 109 14.85 -9.67 -3.67
N LYS A 110 15.52 -9.19 -4.71
CA LYS A 110 14.97 -9.16 -6.07
C LYS A 110 15.05 -10.54 -6.74
N LYS A 111 13.93 -11.03 -7.27
CA LYS A 111 13.89 -12.22 -8.12
C LYS A 111 13.42 -11.87 -9.54
N PRO A 112 13.90 -12.57 -10.58
CA PRO A 112 13.52 -12.30 -11.96
C PRO A 112 12.01 -12.38 -12.25
N ARG A 113 11.26 -13.20 -11.51
CA ARG A 113 9.82 -13.38 -11.70
C ARG A 113 9.10 -13.45 -10.36
N LEU A 114 7.91 -12.84 -10.27
CA LEU A 114 7.08 -12.84 -9.06
C LEU A 114 6.83 -14.25 -8.50
N ARG A 115 6.54 -15.22 -9.37
CA ARG A 115 6.27 -16.60 -8.93
C ARG A 115 7.48 -17.28 -8.26
N GLN A 116 8.70 -16.80 -8.51
CA GLN A 116 9.91 -17.36 -7.92
C GLN A 116 10.02 -17.07 -6.42
N TYR A 117 9.31 -16.07 -5.90
CA TYR A 117 9.24 -15.82 -4.45
C TYR A 117 8.61 -16.98 -3.68
N TRP A 118 7.76 -17.77 -4.34
CA TRP A 118 7.14 -18.98 -3.81
C TRP A 118 7.69 -20.26 -4.45
N SER A 119 8.87 -20.21 -5.09
CA SER A 119 9.53 -21.42 -5.60
C SER A 119 10.00 -22.31 -4.46
N LYS A 120 9.99 -23.63 -4.65
CA LYS A 120 10.65 -24.62 -3.76
C LYS A 120 11.98 -25.13 -4.34
N ASP A 121 12.42 -24.57 -5.47
CA ASP A 121 13.74 -24.85 -6.04
C ASP A 121 14.83 -24.39 -5.04
N PRO A 122 15.71 -25.30 -4.57
CA PRO A 122 16.77 -24.98 -3.61
C PRO A 122 17.66 -23.79 -4.02
N LEU A 123 17.84 -23.54 -5.33
CA LEU A 123 18.68 -22.45 -5.83
C LEU A 123 18.09 -21.06 -5.58
N ILE A 124 16.77 -20.97 -5.45
CA ILE A 124 16.03 -19.70 -5.33
C ILE A 124 15.00 -19.72 -4.20
N TYR A 125 15.09 -20.70 -3.31
CA TYR A 125 14.12 -20.88 -2.23
C TYR A 125 14.13 -19.68 -1.28
N THR A 126 12.96 -19.15 -0.96
CA THR A 126 12.77 -18.07 0.01
C THR A 126 11.65 -18.47 0.96
N PRO A 127 11.99 -19.14 2.08
CA PRO A 127 11.01 -19.71 3.00
C PRO A 127 10.01 -18.66 3.50
N THR A 128 10.50 -17.45 3.75
CA THR A 128 9.73 -16.34 4.33
C THR A 128 8.49 -15.99 3.51
N SER A 129 8.56 -15.98 2.18
CA SER A 129 7.42 -15.61 1.33
C SER A 129 6.24 -16.56 1.52
N GLN A 130 6.52 -17.88 1.52
CA GLN A 130 5.49 -18.92 1.69
C GLN A 130 4.95 -18.94 3.12
N ALA A 131 5.78 -18.65 4.12
CA ALA A 131 5.37 -18.63 5.51
C ALA A 131 4.45 -17.44 5.85
N ILE A 132 4.61 -16.30 5.16
CA ILE A 132 3.82 -15.09 5.41
C ILE A 132 2.45 -15.14 4.72
N MET A 133 2.41 -15.50 3.43
CA MET A 133 1.19 -15.49 2.63
C MET A 133 1.30 -16.42 1.44
N ASP A 134 0.24 -17.16 1.13
CA ASP A 134 0.19 -17.98 -0.08
C ASP A 134 0.24 -17.14 -1.36
N ARG A 135 0.91 -17.64 -2.41
CA ARG A 135 1.04 -16.94 -3.69
C ARG A 135 -0.31 -16.52 -4.28
N ASN A 136 -1.28 -17.43 -4.26
CA ASN A 136 -2.60 -17.15 -4.84
C ASN A 136 -3.32 -16.06 -4.05
N ARG A 137 -3.14 -16.01 -2.71
CA ARG A 137 -3.71 -14.95 -1.88
C ARG A 137 -3.01 -13.61 -2.14
N TYR A 138 -1.67 -13.62 -2.26
CA TYR A 138 -0.90 -12.44 -2.65
C TYR A 138 -1.33 -11.89 -4.03
N GLU A 139 -1.42 -12.74 -5.05
CA GLU A 139 -1.85 -12.34 -6.40
C GLU A 139 -3.30 -11.80 -6.38
N MET A 140 -4.16 -12.34 -5.52
CA MET A 140 -5.54 -11.89 -5.36
C MET A 140 -5.63 -10.53 -4.66
N ILE A 141 -4.91 -10.33 -3.55
CA ILE A 141 -4.83 -9.01 -2.90
C ILE A 141 -4.23 -7.98 -3.85
N MET A 142 -3.12 -8.31 -4.53
CA MET A 142 -2.48 -7.43 -5.52
C MET A 142 -3.46 -7.00 -6.64
N LYS A 143 -4.42 -7.86 -7.02
CA LYS A 143 -5.41 -7.55 -8.05
C LYS A 143 -6.42 -6.49 -7.61
N PHE A 144 -6.77 -6.46 -6.32
CA PHE A 144 -7.76 -5.54 -5.75
C PHE A 144 -7.14 -4.44 -4.89
N PHE A 145 -5.81 -4.42 -4.76
CA PHE A 145 -5.08 -3.46 -3.94
C PHE A 145 -5.41 -2.01 -4.34
N HIS A 146 -5.93 -1.25 -3.38
CA HIS A 146 -6.50 0.06 -3.64
C HIS A 146 -6.45 0.98 -2.40
N PHE A 147 -6.59 2.28 -2.62
CA PHE A 147 -6.41 3.33 -1.61
C PHE A 147 -7.55 4.35 -1.54
N SER A 148 -8.56 4.24 -2.40
CA SER A 148 -9.64 5.23 -2.54
C SER A 148 -10.95 4.57 -2.95
N ASN A 149 -12.07 5.28 -2.84
CA ASN A 149 -13.31 4.82 -3.47
C ASN A 149 -13.30 5.17 -4.96
N ASN A 150 -13.46 4.18 -5.86
CA ASN A 150 -13.57 4.46 -7.29
C ASN A 150 -14.82 5.27 -7.67
N GLU A 151 -15.87 5.26 -6.84
CA GLU A 151 -17.07 6.08 -7.07
C GLU A 151 -16.81 7.57 -6.89
N ASN A 152 -15.69 7.93 -6.24
CA ASN A 152 -15.27 9.30 -6.02
C ASN A 152 -14.20 9.75 -7.04
N GLU A 153 -13.81 8.89 -7.98
CA GLU A 153 -12.84 9.27 -9.01
C GLU A 153 -13.49 10.18 -10.07
N PRO A 154 -12.81 11.25 -10.52
CA PRO A 154 -13.28 12.05 -11.65
C PRO A 154 -13.41 11.18 -12.91
N PRO A 155 -14.37 11.48 -13.81
CA PRO A 155 -14.59 10.73 -15.04
C PRO A 155 -13.42 10.78 -16.03
#